data_AF-A0A7C5M7B2-F1
#
_entry.id   AF-A0A7C5M7B2-F1
#
_cell.length_a   1.000
_cell.length_b   1.000
_cell.length_c   1.000
_cell.angle_alpha   90.00
_cell.angle_beta   90.00
_cell.angle_gamma   90.00
#
_symmetry.space_group_name_H-M   'P 1'
#
loop_
_entity.id
_entity.type
_entity.pdbx_description
1 polymer ?
#
loop_
_entity_poly.entity_id
_entity_poly.type
_entity_poly.pdbx_seq_one_letter_code
_entity_poly.pdbx_strand_id
1 'polypeptide(L)'
;MWPKQYNKRVRNSFVVLALALTTLYSQPAFSQADQVPTDAETIAKGETLFKQNCKVCHNVHTRLIGPALQHVYDRRTLPWIYAFVQNSSKVIASGDEQAVQVFNENNQVQMTAFDFLSEEEILSIMAYIKDQTDNPPVEEAAAAGDSGAAGAAQPEGLPTSYLNAIIIGALILLVLLLIVLFMIVRTLGSYLR
;
A
#
# COMPACT_ATOMS: atom_id res chain seq x y z
N MET A 1 -55.88 53.16 17.02
CA MET A 1 -56.40 51.87 16.53
C MET A 1 -55.35 51.29 15.58
N TRP A 2 -54.46 50.42 16.08
CA TRP A 2 -53.29 49.89 15.31
C TRP A 2 -53.34 48.35 15.29
N PRO A 3 -53.21 47.67 14.14
CA PRO A 3 -53.52 46.25 14.05
C PRO A 3 -52.35 45.37 14.52
N LYS A 4 -52.60 44.53 15.52
CA LYS A 4 -51.65 43.55 16.10
C LYS A 4 -51.48 42.25 15.27
N GLN A 5 -51.69 42.30 13.96
CA GLN A 5 -51.78 41.09 13.11
C GLN A 5 -50.47 40.75 12.37
N TYR A 6 -49.51 41.69 12.30
CA TYR A 6 -48.34 41.56 11.42
C TYR A 6 -47.20 40.67 11.96
N ASN A 7 -47.03 40.56 13.29
CA ASN A 7 -45.83 39.94 13.88
C ASN A 7 -45.82 38.40 13.96
N LYS A 8 -46.96 37.70 13.80
CA LYS A 8 -47.00 36.23 13.88
C LYS A 8 -46.57 35.54 12.58
N ARG A 9 -46.89 36.13 11.42
CA ARG A 9 -46.60 35.52 10.11
C ARG A 9 -45.09 35.50 9.81
N VAL A 10 -44.38 36.60 10.08
CA VAL A 10 -42.93 36.70 9.85
C VAL A 10 -42.13 35.78 10.78
N ARG A 11 -42.55 35.64 12.04
CA ARG A 11 -41.86 34.78 13.02
C ARG A 11 -41.99 33.29 12.68
N ASN A 12 -43.14 32.85 12.17
CA ASN A 12 -43.33 31.45 11.74
C ASN A 12 -42.61 31.16 10.41
N SER A 13 -42.51 32.13 9.49
CA SER A 13 -41.75 31.96 8.25
C SER A 13 -40.24 31.85 8.46
N PHE A 14 -39.66 32.59 9.41
CA PHE A 14 -38.23 32.47 9.75
C PHE A 14 -37.90 31.14 10.45
N VAL A 15 -38.79 30.63 11.30
CA VAL A 15 -38.57 29.33 11.98
C VAL A 15 -38.67 28.16 11.00
N VAL A 16 -39.60 28.20 10.04
CA VAL A 16 -39.72 27.17 8.99
C VAL A 16 -38.54 27.21 8.02
N LEU A 17 -38.03 28.39 7.67
CA LEU A 17 -36.84 28.53 6.82
C LEU A 17 -35.56 28.03 7.52
N ALA A 18 -35.43 28.29 8.84
CA ALA A 18 -34.30 27.80 9.64
C ALA A 18 -34.34 26.28 9.86
N LEU A 19 -35.53 25.67 10.02
CA LEU A 19 -35.68 24.22 10.11
C LEU A 19 -35.44 23.50 8.78
N ALA A 20 -35.76 24.14 7.65
CA ALA A 20 -35.48 23.60 6.32
C ALA A 20 -33.98 23.66 5.95
N LEU A 21 -33.23 24.61 6.54
CA LEU A 21 -31.80 24.76 6.31
C LEU A 21 -30.97 23.72 7.09
N THR A 22 -31.46 23.23 8.23
CA THR A 22 -30.78 22.18 9.01
C THR A 22 -30.98 20.77 8.45
N THR A 23 -32.05 20.51 7.69
CA THR A 23 -32.28 19.21 7.03
C THR A 23 -31.44 18.99 5.77
N LEU A 24 -30.82 20.05 5.21
CA LEU A 24 -29.96 19.97 4.01
C LEU A 24 -28.51 19.60 4.31
N TYR A 25 -28.09 19.56 5.59
CA TYR A 25 -26.74 19.18 6.00
C TYR A 25 -26.62 17.72 6.45
N SER A 26 -27.70 16.95 6.41
CA SER A 26 -27.65 15.50 6.63
C SER A 26 -27.15 14.81 5.35
N GLN A 27 -25.86 14.97 5.05
CA GLN A 27 -25.23 14.10 4.08
C GLN A 27 -25.19 12.68 4.68
N PRO A 28 -25.68 11.66 3.96
CA PRO A 28 -25.43 10.29 4.38
C PRO A 28 -23.92 10.06 4.43
N ALA A 29 -23.42 9.61 5.57
CA ALA A 29 -22.06 9.09 5.70
C ALA A 29 -22.01 7.75 4.96
N PHE A 30 -21.88 7.81 3.62
CA PHE A 30 -21.55 6.63 2.84
C PHE A 30 -20.20 6.11 3.34
N SER A 31 -20.14 4.80 3.62
CA SER A 31 -18.89 4.16 4.01
C SER A 31 -17.90 4.31 2.86
N GLN A 32 -16.72 4.86 3.12
CA GLN A 32 -15.67 4.96 2.08
C GLN A 32 -15.19 3.58 1.62
N ALA A 33 -15.43 2.53 2.42
CA ALA A 33 -15.19 1.15 2.01
C ALA A 33 -16.03 0.76 0.77
N ASP A 34 -17.20 1.37 0.55
CA ASP A 34 -18.05 1.12 -0.61
C ASP A 34 -17.48 1.74 -1.91
N GLN A 35 -16.53 2.68 -1.79
CA GLN A 35 -15.87 3.31 -2.93
C GLN A 35 -14.70 2.49 -3.47
N VAL A 36 -14.26 1.47 -2.73
CA VAL A 36 -13.16 0.58 -3.14
C VAL A 36 -13.73 -0.49 -4.09
N PRO A 37 -13.25 -0.58 -5.35
CA PRO A 37 -13.72 -1.58 -6.29
C PRO A 37 -13.46 -3.01 -5.80
N THR A 38 -14.35 -3.94 -6.18
CA THR A 38 -14.24 -5.36 -5.83
C THR A 38 -14.24 -6.26 -7.07
N ASP A 39 -14.03 -5.70 -8.26
CA ASP A 39 -13.93 -6.47 -9.50
C ASP A 39 -12.53 -7.09 -9.64
N ALA A 40 -12.48 -8.27 -10.26
CA ALA A 40 -11.25 -9.08 -10.33
C ALA A 40 -10.13 -8.42 -11.15
N GLU A 41 -10.46 -7.62 -12.17
CA GLU A 41 -9.46 -6.95 -13.00
C GLU A 41 -8.73 -5.86 -12.20
N THR A 42 -9.48 -5.01 -11.50
CA THR A 42 -8.93 -3.98 -10.62
C THR A 42 -8.11 -4.57 -9.48
N ILE A 43 -8.58 -5.67 -8.88
CA ILE A 43 -7.84 -6.40 -7.84
C ILE A 43 -6.50 -6.92 -8.39
N ALA A 44 -6.48 -7.55 -9.57
CA ALA A 44 -5.26 -8.09 -10.18
C ALA A 44 -4.24 -6.99 -10.54
N LYS A 45 -4.73 -5.84 -11.04
CA LYS A 45 -3.91 -4.64 -11.26
C LYS A 45 -3.32 -4.13 -9.94
N GLY A 46 -4.16 -4.03 -8.91
CA GLY A 46 -3.76 -3.64 -7.56
C GLY A 46 -2.70 -4.54 -6.95
N GLU A 47 -2.84 -5.86 -7.10
CA GLU A 47 -1.88 -6.85 -6.62
C GLU A 47 -0.51 -6.64 -7.26
N THR A 48 -0.47 -6.40 -8.57
CA THR A 48 0.77 -6.16 -9.31
C THR A 48 1.47 -4.90 -8.80
N LEU A 49 0.72 -3.80 -8.69
CA LEU A 49 1.24 -2.53 -8.17
C LEU A 49 1.72 -2.65 -6.72
N PHE A 50 0.98 -3.37 -5.87
CA PHE A 50 1.33 -3.59 -4.47
C PHE A 50 2.62 -4.40 -4.33
N LYS A 51 2.76 -5.49 -5.10
CA LYS A 51 3.97 -6.32 -5.10
C LYS A 51 5.21 -5.55 -5.55
N GLN A 52 5.05 -4.65 -6.52
CA GLN A 52 6.15 -3.86 -7.06
C GLN A 52 6.58 -2.71 -6.13
N ASN A 53 5.63 -2.04 -5.50
CA ASN A 53 5.89 -0.75 -4.85
C ASN A 53 5.75 -0.76 -3.33
N CYS A 54 4.96 -1.67 -2.75
CA CYS A 54 4.53 -1.59 -1.34
C CYS A 54 5.01 -2.78 -0.49
N LYS A 55 5.04 -3.99 -1.09
CA LYS A 55 5.27 -5.27 -0.39
C LYS A 55 6.60 -5.35 0.38
N VAL A 56 7.61 -4.58 -0.03
CA VAL A 56 8.91 -4.53 0.65
C VAL A 56 8.77 -4.03 2.09
N CYS A 57 7.86 -3.07 2.32
CA CYS A 57 7.69 -2.41 3.60
C CYS A 57 6.37 -2.74 4.30
N HIS A 58 5.35 -3.18 3.56
CA HIS A 58 4.01 -3.43 4.07
C HIS A 58 3.52 -4.85 3.82
N ASN A 59 2.75 -5.35 4.78
CA ASN A 59 1.89 -6.51 4.63
C ASN A 59 0.44 -6.09 4.94
N VAL A 60 -0.54 -6.84 4.43
CA VAL A 60 -1.95 -6.57 4.69
C VAL A 60 -2.28 -6.88 6.16
N HIS A 61 -1.88 -8.04 6.67
CA HIS A 61 -2.30 -8.52 7.99
C HIS A 61 -1.29 -8.28 9.11
N THR A 62 0.00 -8.22 8.76
CA THR A 62 1.07 -8.12 9.75
C THR A 62 1.85 -6.82 9.62
N ARG A 63 2.45 -6.38 10.73
CA ARG A 63 3.37 -5.24 10.75
C ARG A 63 4.74 -5.69 10.27
N LEU A 64 5.35 -4.92 9.36
CA LEU A 64 6.73 -5.09 8.91
C LEU A 64 7.53 -3.84 9.28
N ILE A 65 8.10 -3.15 8.27
CA ILE A 65 8.70 -1.83 8.42
C ILE A 65 7.59 -0.79 8.61
N GLY A 66 6.58 -0.85 7.75
CA GLY A 66 5.35 -0.08 7.87
C GLY A 66 4.23 -0.83 8.61
N PRO A 67 3.16 -0.13 8.99
CA PRO A 67 1.99 -0.73 9.64
C PRO A 67 1.25 -1.71 8.71
N ALA A 68 0.50 -2.62 9.33
CA ALA A 68 -0.43 -3.49 8.62
C ALA A 68 -1.52 -2.68 7.91
N LEU A 69 -1.86 -3.07 6.68
CA LEU A 69 -2.76 -2.30 5.81
C LEU A 69 -4.22 -2.78 5.80
N GLN A 70 -4.54 -3.91 6.42
CA GLN A 70 -5.92 -4.38 6.57
C GLN A 70 -6.78 -3.26 7.15
N HIS A 71 -7.99 -3.05 6.62
CA HIS A 71 -8.92 -1.99 7.03
C HIS A 71 -8.37 -0.55 6.98
N VAL A 72 -7.33 -0.26 6.19
CA VAL A 72 -6.79 1.12 6.11
C VAL A 72 -7.82 2.12 5.58
N TYR A 73 -8.68 1.68 4.66
CA TYR A 73 -9.79 2.46 4.09
C TYR A 73 -10.91 2.77 5.10
N ASP A 74 -10.98 2.04 6.23
CA ASP A 74 -11.89 2.35 7.34
C ASP A 74 -11.27 3.37 8.31
N ARG A 75 -9.94 3.36 8.43
CA ARG A 75 -9.19 4.23 9.36
C ARG A 75 -8.89 5.61 8.80
N ARG A 76 -8.84 5.75 7.47
CA ARG A 76 -8.40 6.96 6.76
C ARG A 76 -9.25 7.16 5.52
N THR A 77 -9.47 8.42 5.15
CA THR A 77 -10.23 8.75 3.95
C THR A 77 -9.44 8.42 2.69
N LEU A 78 -10.12 8.04 1.61
CA LEU A 78 -9.44 7.77 0.33
C LEU A 78 -8.61 8.97 -0.15
N PRO A 79 -9.11 10.23 -0.12
CA PRO A 79 -8.29 11.40 -0.46
C PRO A 79 -7.04 11.55 0.41
N TRP A 80 -7.13 11.24 1.71
CA TRP A 80 -5.96 11.27 2.59
C TRP A 80 -4.96 10.17 2.21
N ILE A 81 -5.44 8.96 1.91
CA ILE A 81 -4.60 7.83 1.46
C ILE A 81 -3.89 8.21 0.15
N TYR A 82 -4.57 8.82 -0.81
CA TYR A 82 -3.96 9.26 -2.06
C TYR A 82 -2.82 10.25 -1.81
N ALA A 83 -3.08 11.30 -1.01
CA ALA A 83 -2.07 12.29 -0.66
C ALA A 83 -0.88 11.68 0.09
N PHE A 84 -1.14 10.76 1.01
CA PHE A 84 -0.10 10.11 1.82
C PHE A 84 0.75 9.15 0.99
N VAL A 85 0.14 8.37 0.10
CA VAL A 85 0.86 7.46 -0.83
C VAL A 85 1.69 8.26 -1.82
N GLN A 86 1.15 9.34 -2.39
CA GLN A 86 1.91 10.18 -3.31
C GLN A 86 3.10 10.85 -2.63
N ASN A 87 2.91 11.43 -1.43
CA ASN A 87 4.01 12.04 -0.69
C ASN A 87 3.73 12.16 0.82
N SER A 88 4.08 11.13 1.57
CA SER A 88 3.89 11.10 3.02
C SER A 88 4.63 12.22 3.75
N SER A 89 5.87 12.52 3.35
CA SER A 89 6.70 13.55 3.98
C SER A 89 6.06 14.94 3.86
N LYS A 90 5.38 15.24 2.74
CA LYS A 90 4.65 16.50 2.55
C LYS A 90 3.43 16.60 3.49
N VAL A 91 2.69 15.50 3.67
CA VAL A 91 1.53 15.45 4.58
C VAL A 91 1.98 15.56 6.05
N ILE A 92 3.10 14.93 6.41
CA ILE A 92 3.71 15.08 7.73
C ILE A 92 4.17 16.54 7.95
N ALA A 93 4.84 17.13 6.96
CA ALA A 93 5.33 18.50 7.03
C ALA A 93 4.22 19.56 7.08
N SER A 94 3.02 19.27 6.56
CA SER A 94 1.88 20.17 6.70
C SER A 94 1.28 20.18 8.11
N GLY A 95 1.75 19.31 9.01
CA GLY A 95 1.26 19.22 10.38
C GLY A 95 -0.03 18.42 10.53
N ASP A 96 -0.33 17.52 9.57
CA ASP A 96 -1.48 16.62 9.68
C ASP A 96 -1.29 15.68 10.88
N GLU A 97 -2.18 15.78 11.87
CA GLU A 97 -2.04 15.06 13.15
C GLU A 97 -2.01 13.53 12.94
N GLN A 98 -2.78 13.01 11.98
CA GLN A 98 -2.85 11.58 11.69
C GLN A 98 -1.55 11.07 11.05
N ALA A 99 -0.97 11.84 10.13
CA ALA A 99 0.30 11.52 9.49
C ALA A 99 1.47 11.59 10.48
N VAL A 100 1.51 12.64 11.33
CA VAL A 100 2.53 12.79 12.37
C VAL A 100 2.45 11.66 13.39
N GLN A 101 1.24 11.27 13.80
CA GLN A 101 1.03 10.13 14.68
C GLN A 101 1.60 8.85 14.09
N VAL A 102 1.19 8.49 12.85
CA VAL A 102 1.65 7.28 12.17
C VAL A 102 3.18 7.29 12.02
N PHE A 103 3.77 8.44 11.68
CA PHE A 103 5.22 8.57 11.57
C PHE A 103 5.95 8.26 12.89
N ASN A 104 5.47 8.83 14.00
CA ASN A 104 6.07 8.60 15.32
C ASN A 104 5.89 7.15 15.80
N GLU A 105 4.73 6.54 15.54
CA GLU A 105 4.44 5.14 15.90
C GLU A 105 5.25 4.12 15.08
N ASN A 106 5.82 4.54 13.94
CA ASN A 106 6.59 3.70 13.03
C ASN A 106 8.07 4.09 12.98
N ASN A 107 8.65 4.42 14.13
CA ASN A 107 10.07 4.72 14.32
C ASN A 107 10.60 5.86 13.43
N GLN A 108 9.72 6.77 13.01
CA GLN A 108 10.09 7.89 12.15
C GLN A 108 10.74 7.45 10.83
N VAL A 109 10.41 6.24 10.35
CA VAL A 109 10.84 5.76 9.04
C VAL A 109 10.05 6.50 7.96
N GLN A 110 10.78 7.12 7.03
CA GLN A 110 10.18 7.83 5.90
C GLN A 110 9.64 6.83 4.87
N MET A 111 8.37 6.98 4.49
CA MET A 111 7.82 6.27 3.34
C MET A 111 8.21 7.01 2.06
N THR A 112 8.70 6.28 1.07
CA THR A 112 9.07 6.83 -0.24
C THR A 112 7.86 7.51 -0.90
N ALA A 113 8.12 8.55 -1.68
CA ALA A 113 7.09 9.23 -2.46
C ALA A 113 6.76 8.40 -3.71
N PHE A 114 5.46 8.25 -4.00
CA PHE A 114 4.94 7.56 -5.18
C PHE A 114 4.11 8.53 -6.03
N ASP A 115 4.68 9.69 -6.34
CA ASP A 115 4.03 10.76 -7.11
C ASP A 115 3.70 10.38 -8.56
N PHE A 116 4.32 9.32 -9.06
CA PHE A 116 4.01 8.71 -10.35
C PHE A 116 2.74 7.85 -10.35
N LEU A 117 2.20 7.47 -9.19
CA LEU A 117 0.96 6.70 -9.10
C LEU A 117 -0.25 7.64 -9.15
N SER A 118 -1.15 7.36 -10.09
CA SER A 118 -2.46 8.01 -10.19
C SER A 118 -3.41 7.57 -9.07
N GLU A 119 -4.44 8.37 -8.80
CA GLU A 119 -5.48 8.00 -7.81
C GLU A 119 -6.17 6.68 -8.17
N GLU A 120 -6.38 6.39 -9.46
CA GLU A 120 -6.96 5.12 -9.92
C GLU A 120 -6.06 3.92 -9.64
N GLU A 121 -4.73 4.09 -9.80
CA GLU A 121 -3.76 3.05 -9.47
C GLU A 121 -3.69 2.81 -7.96
N ILE A 122 -3.72 3.88 -7.16
CA ILE A 122 -3.78 3.76 -5.69
C ILE A 122 -5.09 3.11 -5.26
N LEU A 123 -6.21 3.45 -5.90
CA LEU A 123 -7.50 2.81 -5.66
C LEU A 123 -7.48 1.33 -6.04
N SER A 124 -6.78 0.96 -7.12
CA SER A 124 -6.56 -0.45 -7.48
C SER A 124 -5.78 -1.18 -6.38
N ILE A 125 -4.73 -0.56 -5.82
CA ILE A 125 -4.01 -1.12 -4.67
C ILE A 125 -4.95 -1.29 -3.46
N MET A 126 -5.84 -0.33 -3.20
CA MET A 126 -6.84 -0.46 -2.13
C MET A 126 -7.82 -1.61 -2.37
N ALA A 127 -8.22 -1.84 -3.62
CA ALA A 127 -9.05 -2.99 -4.01
C ALA A 127 -8.37 -4.32 -3.66
N TYR A 128 -7.07 -4.46 -3.97
CA TYR A 128 -6.30 -5.63 -3.58
C TYR A 128 -6.19 -5.78 -2.05
N ILE A 129 -5.89 -4.70 -1.32
CA ILE A 129 -5.83 -4.73 0.15
C ILE A 129 -7.18 -5.15 0.74
N LYS A 130 -8.29 -4.65 0.19
CA LYS A 130 -9.64 -5.02 0.60
C LYS A 130 -9.92 -6.49 0.34
N ASP A 131 -9.62 -6.99 -0.86
CA ASP A 131 -9.77 -8.40 -1.18
C ASP A 131 -8.98 -9.30 -0.22
N GLN A 132 -7.72 -8.98 0.05
CA GLN A 132 -6.92 -9.73 1.04
C GLN A 132 -7.46 -9.60 2.47
N THR A 133 -8.08 -8.47 2.81
CA THR A 133 -8.70 -8.28 4.13
C THR A 133 -9.95 -9.14 4.30
N ASP A 134 -10.82 -9.18 3.27
CA ASP A 134 -12.11 -9.87 3.32
C ASP A 134 -11.96 -11.37 3.04
N ASN A 135 -11.00 -11.73 2.19
CA ASN A 135 -10.64 -13.09 1.80
C ASN A 135 -9.18 -13.35 2.20
N PRO A 136 -8.86 -13.39 3.50
CA PRO A 136 -7.50 -13.70 3.93
C PRO A 136 -7.12 -15.06 3.31
N PRO A 137 -5.91 -15.18 2.74
CA PRO A 137 -5.41 -16.48 2.32
C PRO A 137 -5.57 -17.42 3.50
N VAL A 138 -6.21 -18.58 3.28
CA VAL A 138 -6.31 -19.60 4.33
C VAL A 138 -4.89 -19.93 4.73
N GLU A 139 -4.48 -19.50 5.93
CA GLU A 139 -3.12 -19.76 6.39
C GLU A 139 -2.92 -21.28 6.43
N GLU A 140 -1.99 -21.79 5.61
CA GLU A 140 -1.14 -22.88 6.05
C GLU A 140 -0.45 -22.36 7.32
N ALA A 141 -0.93 -22.86 8.45
CA ALA A 141 -0.50 -22.47 9.79
C ALA A 141 1.01 -22.23 9.86
N ALA A 142 1.38 -20.97 10.11
CA ALA A 142 2.75 -20.62 10.43
C ALA A 142 3.11 -21.25 11.78
N ALA A 143 3.91 -22.33 11.74
CA ALA A 143 4.72 -22.71 12.88
C ALA A 143 5.76 -21.59 13.10
N ALA A 144 5.64 -20.88 14.22
CA ALA A 144 6.73 -20.08 14.74
C ALA A 144 7.87 -21.03 15.16
N GLY A 145 8.95 -21.03 14.38
CA GLY A 145 10.22 -21.67 14.69
C GLY A 145 11.33 -20.85 14.04
N ASP A 146 12.15 -20.25 14.89
CA ASP A 146 13.24 -19.33 14.57
C ASP A 146 14.34 -19.92 13.65
N SER A 147 14.92 -19.01 12.87
CA SER A 147 16.19 -19.09 12.13
C SER A 147 16.29 -20.05 10.93
N GLY A 148 16.30 -19.47 9.72
CA GLY A 148 16.72 -20.18 8.51
C GLY A 148 16.33 -19.44 7.25
N ALA A 149 17.32 -18.94 6.53
CA ALA A 149 17.15 -18.28 5.25
C ALA A 149 16.44 -19.17 4.19
N ALA A 150 15.78 -18.47 3.27
CA ALA A 150 15.37 -18.87 1.92
C ALA A 150 14.11 -19.73 1.75
N GLY A 151 13.26 -19.30 0.80
CA GLY A 151 12.27 -20.16 0.16
C GLY A 151 11.04 -19.44 -0.38
N ALA A 152 11.20 -18.58 -1.40
CA ALA A 152 10.06 -18.08 -2.17
C ALA A 152 9.50 -19.21 -3.05
N ALA A 153 8.24 -19.58 -2.86
CA ALA A 153 7.48 -20.33 -3.85
C ALA A 153 7.16 -19.42 -5.05
N GLN A 154 7.66 -19.80 -6.22
CA GLN A 154 7.43 -19.15 -7.51
C GLN A 154 6.09 -19.62 -8.13
N PRO A 155 5.46 -18.78 -8.97
CA PRO A 155 4.27 -19.13 -9.75
C PRO A 155 4.63 -20.20 -10.78
N GLU A 156 3.73 -21.17 -11.04
CA GLU A 156 3.80 -22.19 -12.11
C GLU A 156 5.21 -22.33 -12.71
N GLY A 157 6.12 -22.86 -11.89
CA GLY A 157 7.55 -22.70 -12.11
C GLY A 157 8.00 -23.46 -13.36
N LEU A 158 8.95 -22.89 -14.09
CA LEU A 158 9.81 -23.68 -14.97
C LEU A 158 10.21 -24.95 -14.21
N PRO A 159 10.12 -26.16 -14.81
CA PRO A 159 10.34 -27.39 -14.06
C PRO A 159 11.69 -27.27 -13.34
N THR A 160 11.79 -27.75 -12.10
CA THR A 160 12.99 -27.62 -11.27
C THR A 160 14.26 -28.09 -12.01
N SER A 161 14.12 -28.99 -12.99
CA SER A 161 15.19 -29.38 -13.92
C SER A 161 15.73 -28.23 -14.78
N TYR A 162 14.88 -27.34 -15.30
CA TYR A 162 15.27 -26.16 -16.07
C TYR A 162 15.96 -25.11 -15.19
N LEU A 163 15.43 -24.84 -14.00
CA LEU A 163 16.08 -23.92 -13.05
C LEU A 163 17.45 -24.45 -12.62
N ASN A 164 17.55 -25.76 -12.30
CA ASN A 164 18.83 -26.39 -11.97
C ASN A 164 19.80 -26.37 -13.16
N ALA A 165 19.33 -26.59 -14.39
CA ALA A 165 20.17 -26.53 -15.59
C ALA A 165 20.74 -25.11 -15.82
N ILE A 166 19.92 -24.07 -15.63
CA ILE A 166 20.35 -22.67 -15.74
C ILE A 166 21.38 -22.33 -14.66
N ILE A 167 21.14 -22.75 -13.41
CA ILE A 167 22.07 -22.51 -12.29
C ILE A 167 23.41 -23.22 -12.51
N ILE A 168 23.39 -24.50 -12.94
CA ILE A 168 24.62 -25.25 -13.24
C ILE A 168 25.39 -24.58 -14.39
N GLY A 169 24.70 -24.13 -15.45
CA GLY A 169 25.31 -23.39 -16.55
C GLY A 169 26.00 -22.09 -16.09
N ALA A 170 25.32 -21.31 -15.25
CA ALA A 170 25.85 -20.08 -14.69
C ALA A 170 27.08 -20.31 -13.78
N LEU A 171 27.06 -21.38 -12.96
CA LEU A 171 28.20 -21.74 -12.11
C LEU A 171 29.41 -22.20 -12.92
N ILE A 172 29.20 -23.00 -13.98
CA ILE A 172 30.29 -23.43 -14.86
C ILE A 172 30.93 -22.23 -15.56
N LEU A 173 30.12 -21.30 -16.08
CA LEU A 173 30.59 -20.07 -16.72
C LEU A 173 31.44 -19.23 -15.73
N LEU A 174 30.94 -19.06 -14.51
CA LEU A 174 31.63 -18.30 -13.46
C LEU A 174 32.98 -18.93 -13.11
N VAL A 175 33.02 -20.25 -12.91
CA VAL A 175 34.27 -20.97 -12.59
C VAL A 175 35.26 -20.88 -13.75
N LEU A 176 34.80 -21.00 -15.00
CA LEU A 176 35.66 -20.85 -16.19
C LEU A 176 36.30 -19.46 -16.21
N LEU A 177 35.51 -18.41 -15.96
CA LEU A 177 36.00 -17.02 -15.91
C LEU A 177 37.05 -16.83 -14.81
N LEU A 178 36.84 -17.42 -13.63
CA LEU A 178 37.79 -17.37 -12.53
C LEU A 178 39.09 -18.15 -12.83
N ILE A 179 39.01 -19.30 -13.51
CA ILE A 179 40.19 -20.06 -13.92
C ILE A 179 41.01 -19.26 -14.93
N VAL A 180 40.36 -18.64 -15.92
CA VAL A 180 41.02 -17.78 -16.90
C VAL A 180 41.69 -16.59 -16.20
N LEU A 181 40.99 -15.93 -15.29
CA LEU A 181 41.55 -14.82 -14.52
C LEU A 181 42.74 -15.27 -13.66
N PHE A 182 42.64 -16.43 -13.02
CA PHE A 182 43.74 -17.01 -12.24
C PHE A 182 44.94 -17.36 -13.11
N MET A 183 44.72 -17.96 -14.30
CA MET A 183 45.79 -18.21 -15.27
C MET A 183 46.46 -16.91 -15.69
N ILE A 184 45.69 -15.86 -15.98
CA ILE A 184 46.21 -14.55 -16.34
C ILE A 184 47.05 -13.96 -15.20
N VAL A 185 46.53 -13.92 -13.97
CA VAL A 185 47.25 -13.39 -12.79
C VAL A 185 48.52 -14.18 -12.50
N ARG A 186 48.46 -15.52 -12.60
CA ARG A 186 49.64 -16.39 -12.44
C ARG A 186 50.69 -16.13 -13.51
N THR A 187 50.25 -15.92 -14.75
CA THR A 187 51.13 -15.64 -15.89
C THR A 187 51.75 -14.24 -15.76
N LEU A 188 50.95 -13.20 -15.52
CA LEU A 188 51.42 -11.83 -15.29
C LEU A 188 52.35 -11.74 -14.07
N GLY A 189 52.02 -12.44 -12.97
CA GLY A 189 52.87 -12.51 -11.79
C GLY A 189 54.21 -13.22 -12.02
N SER A 190 54.28 -14.11 -13.01
CA SER A 190 55.54 -14.71 -13.46
C SER A 190 56.36 -13.78 -14.35
N TYR A 191 55.76 -12.77 -14.98
CA TYR A 191 56.44 -11.77 -15.81
C TYR A 191 56.83 -10.50 -15.04
N LEU A 192 56.22 -10.25 -13.89
CA LEU A 192 56.51 -9.10 -13.01
C LEU A 192 57.50 -9.42 -11.87
N ARG A 193 58.00 -10.66 -11.82
CA ARG A 193 59.17 -11.06 -11.01
C ARG A 193 60.37 -11.22 -11.92
#